data_AF-A0A382KFR9-F1
#
_entry.id   AF-A0A382KFR9-F1
#
_cell.length_a   1.000
_cell.length_b   1.000
_cell.length_c   1.000
_cell.angle_alpha   90.00
_cell.angle_beta   90.00
_cell.angle_gamma   90.00
#
_symmetry.space_group_name_H-M   'P 1'
#
loop_
_entity.id
_entity.type
_entity.pdbx_description
1 polymer ?
#
loop_
_entity_poly.entity_id
_entity_poly.type
_entity_poly.pdbx_seq_one_letter_code
_entity_poly.pdbx_strand_id
1 'polypeptide(L)' 'VAFNFRTLHGAPANNSTTRRRVTSIRWVGDDARFAKRTAKTSPDFPDLEFEDGAPFQGEEFPVIHPKLPTTSGNS' A
#
# COMPACT_ATOMS: atom_id res chain seq x y z
N VAL A 1 -0.59 -14.85 -4.08
CA VAL A 1 0.76 -14.61 -3.52
C VAL A 1 0.69 -13.36 -2.66
N ALA A 2 1.27 -13.39 -1.47
CA ALA A 2 1.50 -12.22 -0.64
C ALA A 2 2.98 -12.21 -0.24
N PHE A 3 3.61 -11.03 -0.23
CA PHE A 3 5.01 -10.87 0.15
C PHE A 3 5.20 -9.51 0.82
N ASN A 4 6.23 -9.40 1.67
CA ASN A 4 6.57 -8.14 2.33
C ASN A 4 7.26 -7.20 1.33
N PHE A 5 7.10 -5.88 1.49
CA PHE A 5 7.75 -4.88 0.63
C PHE A 5 9.28 -5.01 0.54
N ARG A 6 9.93 -5.63 1.52
CA ARG A 6 11.37 -5.90 1.55
C ARG A 6 11.78 -7.18 0.82
N THR A 7 10.84 -8.01 0.40
CA THR A 7 11.14 -9.25 -0.31
C THR A 7 11.61 -8.91 -1.72
N LEU A 8 12.84 -9.31 -2.07
CA LEU A 8 13.31 -9.28 -3.45
C LEU A 8 12.44 -10.23 -4.29
N HIS A 9 11.93 -9.73 -5.42
CA HIS A 9 11.07 -10.50 -6.31
C HIS A 9 11.25 -10.07 -7.76
N GLY A 10 10.81 -10.92 -8.69
CA GLY A 10 10.83 -10.67 -10.12
C GLY A 10 9.76 -11.48 -10.84
N ALA A 11 9.55 -11.19 -12.11
CA ALA A 11 8.61 -11.93 -12.94
C ALA A 11 9.29 -12.36 -14.26
N PRO A 12 9.19 -13.62 -14.67
CA PRO A 12 9.75 -14.07 -15.94
C PRO A 12 8.98 -13.44 -17.12
N ALA A 13 9.68 -13.30 -18.25
CA ALA A 13 9.10 -12.88 -19.51
C ALA A 13 7.92 -13.78 -19.91
N ASN A 14 6.92 -13.22 -20.58
CA ASN A 14 5.81 -13.99 -21.13
C ASN A 14 6.12 -14.42 -22.57
N ASN A 15 6.55 -15.67 -22.76
CA ASN A 15 6.89 -16.23 -24.09
C ASN A 15 5.69 -16.90 -24.79
N SER A 16 4.47 -16.76 -24.26
CA SER A 16 3.24 -17.28 -24.85
C SER A 16 2.56 -16.24 -25.74
N THR A 17 1.72 -16.68 -26.68
CA THR A 17 0.81 -15.82 -27.46
C THR A 17 -0.33 -15.25 -26.60
N THR A 18 -0.57 -15.79 -25.41
CA THR A 18 -1.63 -15.34 -24.50
C THR A 18 -1.11 -14.29 -23.52
N ARG A 19 -1.85 -13.19 -23.33
CA ARG A 19 -1.50 -12.13 -22.36
C ARG A 19 -1.65 -12.61 -20.91
N ARG A 20 -0.61 -12.40 -20.10
CA ARG A 20 -0.69 -12.54 -18.63
C ARG A 20 -1.18 -11.22 -18.00
N ARG A 21 -2.30 -11.26 -17.28
CA ARG A 21 -2.85 -10.13 -16.51
C ARG A 21 -2.80 -10.44 -15.03
N VAL A 22 -2.55 -9.43 -14.19
CA VAL A 22 -2.44 -9.56 -12.73
C VAL A 22 -3.04 -8.33 -12.07
N THR A 23 -3.72 -8.52 -10.95
CA THR A 23 -4.10 -7.45 -10.02
C THR A 23 -3.11 -7.45 -8.86
N SER A 24 -2.51 -6.29 -8.58
CA SER A 24 -1.62 -6.10 -7.42
C SER A 24 -2.34 -5.22 -6.40
N ILE A 25 -2.37 -5.68 -5.15
CA ILE A 25 -2.94 -4.95 -4.02
C ILE A 25 -1.82 -4.71 -3.01
N ARG A 26 -1.82 -3.53 -2.39
CA ARG A 26 -0.88 -3.15 -1.35
C ARG A 26 -1.66 -2.84 -0.09
N TRP A 27 -1.30 -3.51 1.01
CA TRP A 27 -1.77 -3.19 2.34
C TRP A 27 -0.64 -2.55 3.14
N VAL A 28 -0.98 -1.54 3.92
CA VAL A 28 -0.06 -0.82 4.79
C VAL A 28 -0.59 -0.90 6.22
N GLY A 29 0.30 -0.72 7.20
CA GLY A 29 -0.09 -0.67 8.61
C GLY A 29 -0.83 0.61 8.96
N ASP A 30 -1.54 0.61 10.09
CA ASP A 30 -2.28 1.78 10.58
C ASP A 30 -1.38 2.98 10.94
N ASP A 31 -0.10 2.71 11.18
CA ASP A 31 0.95 3.68 11.48
C ASP A 31 1.69 4.16 10.23
N ALA A 32 1.33 3.67 9.04
CA ALA A 32 1.96 4.09 7.80
C ALA A 32 1.67 5.57 7.50
N ARG A 33 2.68 6.26 6.97
CA ARG A 33 2.64 7.68 6.59
C ARG A 33 3.09 7.88 5.16
N PHE A 34 2.53 8.88 4.51
CA PHE A 34 2.99 9.37 3.21
C PHE A 34 4.42 9.88 3.34
N ALA A 35 5.26 9.51 2.38
CA ALA A 35 6.64 9.97 2.29
C ALA A 35 6.82 10.63 0.92
N LYS A 36 7.04 11.94 0.92
CA LYS A 36 7.25 12.72 -0.29
C LYS A 36 8.56 12.30 -0.94
N ARG A 37 8.49 11.92 -2.21
CA ARG A 37 9.65 11.54 -3.01
C ARG A 37 9.83 12.52 -4.16
N THR A 38 11.08 12.84 -4.47
CA THR A 38 11.44 13.69 -5.61
C THR A 38 11.22 12.99 -6.95
N ALA A 39 11.22 11.66 -6.96
CA ALA A 39 10.91 10.85 -8.13
C ALA A 39 9.46 10.36 -8.12
N LYS A 40 8.88 10.24 -9.32
CA LYS A 40 7.54 9.66 -9.54
C LYS A 40 7.45 8.27 -8.93
N THR A 41 6.43 8.04 -8.12
CA THR A 41 6.16 6.74 -7.51
C THR A 41 5.32 5.86 -8.44
N SER A 42 5.40 4.54 -8.25
CA SER A 42 4.52 3.58 -8.92
C SER A 42 3.72 2.79 -7.87
N PRO A 43 2.38 2.79 -7.92
CA PRO A 43 1.57 3.60 -8.83
C PRO A 43 1.72 5.10 -8.54
N ASP A 44 1.44 5.90 -9.56
CA ASP A 44 1.41 7.34 -9.46
C ASP A 44 -0.01 7.77 -9.12
N PHE A 45 -0.16 8.63 -8.11
CA PHE A 45 -1.45 9.14 -7.66
C PHE A 45 -1.45 10.68 -7.79
N PRO A 46 -1.46 11.21 -9.03
CA PRO A 46 -1.31 12.64 -9.25
C PRO A 46 -2.45 13.48 -8.67
N ASP A 47 -3.63 12.86 -8.51
CA ASP A 47 -4.83 13.52 -8.00
C ASP A 47 -4.93 13.47 -6.46
N LEU A 48 -4.00 12.79 -5.79
CA LEU A 48 -3.98 12.72 -4.34
C LEU A 48 -2.93 13.67 -3.77
N GLU A 49 -3.39 14.73 -3.11
CA GLU A 49 -2.51 15.64 -2.40
C GLU A 49 -2.30 15.18 -0.96
N PHE A 50 -1.07 14.79 -0.63
CA PHE A 50 -0.65 14.49 0.73
C PHE A 50 0.54 15.32 1.15
N GLU A 51 0.50 15.77 2.39
CA GLU A 51 1.67 16.34 3.06
C GLU A 51 2.66 15.24 3.45
N ASP A 52 3.95 15.56 3.45
CA ASP A 52 4.97 14.64 3.94
C ASP A 52 4.69 14.30 5.41
N GLY A 53 4.68 13.01 5.74
CA GLY A 53 4.33 12.52 7.08
C GLY A 53 2.83 12.39 7.35
N ALA A 54 1.95 12.74 6.41
CA ALA A 54 0.50 12.57 6.60
C ALA A 54 0.10 11.09 6.74
N PRO A 55 -0.89 10.73 7.59
CA PRO A 55 -1.41 9.37 7.67
C PRO A 55 -2.18 8.96 6.42
N PHE A 56 -2.14 7.66 6.09
CA PHE A 56 -3.04 7.07 5.09
C PHE A 56 -4.41 6.83 5.71
N GLN A 57 -5.40 7.63 5.32
CA GLN A 57 -6.76 7.62 5.83
C GLN A 57 -7.74 8.17 4.78
N GLY A 58 -9.05 8.07 5.02
CA GLY A 58 -10.08 8.56 4.09
C GLY A 58 -10.64 7.46 3.19
N GLU A 59 -11.47 7.86 2.22
CA GLU A 59 -12.10 6.91 1.28
C GLU A 59 -11.07 6.29 0.32
N GLU A 60 -9.95 6.98 0.11
CA GLU A 60 -8.84 6.55 -0.73
C GLU A 60 -8.01 5.43 -0.07
N PHE A 61 -8.06 5.32 1.26
CA PHE A 61 -7.35 4.31 2.06
C PHE A 61 -8.33 3.60 3.01
N PRO A 62 -9.23 2.76 2.48
CA PRO A 62 -10.26 2.12 3.28
C PRO A 62 -9.66 1.12 4.28
N VAL A 63 -10.23 1.12 5.49
CA VAL A 63 -9.90 0.14 6.52
C VAL A 63 -10.49 -1.21 6.14
N ILE A 64 -9.63 -2.19 5.91
CA ILE A 64 -10.02 -3.55 5.53
C ILE A 64 -10.43 -4.42 6.73
N HIS A 65 -10.01 -4.06 7.94
CA HIS A 65 -10.31 -4.79 9.16
C HIS A 65 -10.44 -3.82 10.35
N PRO A 66 -11.53 -3.86 11.13
CA PRO A 66 -11.72 -2.96 12.26
C PRO A 66 -10.67 -3.22 13.35
N LYS A 67 -10.18 -2.15 13.98
CA LYS A 67 -9.39 -2.27 15.20
C LYS A 67 -10.27 -2.81 16.32
N LEU A 68 -9.77 -3.80 17.06
CA LEU A 68 -10.36 -4.14 18.35
C LEU A 68 -10.23 -2.94 19.28
N PRO A 69 -11.23 -2.66 20.13
CA PRO A 69 -11.11 -1.62 21.13
C PRO A 69 -9.88 -1.89 22.00
N THR A 70 -8.92 -0.97 22.02
CA THR A 70 -7.87 -0.99 23.05
C THR A 70 -8.55 -0.78 24.39
N THR A 71 -8.65 -1.83 25.19
CA THR A 71 -9.03 -1.69 26.60
C THR A 71 -7.91 -0.90 27.27
N SER A 72 -8.13 0.38 27.56
CA SER A 72 -7.26 1.12 28.46
C SER A 72 -7.47 0.53 29.85
N GLY A 73 -6.64 -0.45 30.21
CA GLY A 73 -6.51 -0.85 31.61
C GLY A 73 -5.94 0.35 32.36
N ASN A 74 -6.79 1.03 33.12
CA ASN A 74 -6.32 1.95 34.16
C ASN A 74 -5.49 1.13 35.16
N SER A 75 -4.20 1.44 35.25
CA SER A 75 -3.36 1.15 36.42
C SER A 75 -2.95 2.47 37.05
#